data_AF-A0A963INF1-F1
#
_entry.id   AF-A0A963INF1-F1
#
_cell.length_a   1.000
_cell.length_b   1.000
_cell.length_c   1.000
_cell.angle_alpha   90.00
_cell.angle_beta   90.00
_cell.angle_gamma   90.00
#
_symmetry.space_group_name_H-M   'P 1'
#
loop_
_entity.id
_entity.type
_entity.pdbx_description
1 polymer ?
#
loop_
_entity_poly.entity_id
_entity_poly.type
_entity_poly.pdbx_seq_one_letter_code
_entity_poly.pdbx_strand_id
1 'polypeptide(L)'
;AFVGPWGITYAANLTPDRETGIGGWTERDFLNTMRTGKHLGVARPIMPPMPWQALGGLPTADLKAIYAYLMAQPPVSNRVPDYRPADRD
;
A
#
# COMPACT_ATOMS: atom_id res chain seq x y z
N ALA A 1 -6.60 -0.33 12.92
CA ALA A 1 -6.21 1.07 12.66
C ALA A 1 -4.85 1.31 13.30
N PHE A 2 -4.05 2.23 12.77
CA PHE A 2 -2.83 2.73 13.39
C PHE A 2 -3.06 4.19 13.78
N VAL A 3 -2.65 4.55 15.00
CA VAL A 3 -2.82 5.90 15.56
C VAL A 3 -1.43 6.47 15.80
N GLY A 4 -1.18 7.70 15.35
CA GLY A 4 0.08 8.40 15.57
C GLY A 4 -0.04 9.91 15.37
N PRO A 5 1.07 10.66 15.47
CA PRO A 5 1.08 12.11 15.28
C PRO A 5 0.58 12.57 13.90
N TRP A 6 0.55 11.66 12.92
CA TRP A 6 -0.02 11.89 11.60
C TRP A 6 -1.55 11.69 11.55
N GLY A 7 -2.21 11.24 12.61
CA GLY A 7 -3.64 10.89 12.62
C GLY A 7 -3.89 9.38 12.63
N ILE A 8 -5.05 8.96 12.10
CA ILE A 8 -5.50 7.57 12.09
C ILE A 8 -5.46 7.01 10.67
N THR A 9 -4.73 5.92 10.49
CA THR A 9 -4.59 5.22 9.20
C THR A 9 -5.08 3.78 9.31
N TYR A 10 -5.43 3.20 8.17
CA TYR A 10 -5.91 1.82 8.05
C TYR A 10 -5.02 1.09 7.05
N ALA A 11 -4.70 -0.17 7.34
CA ALA A 11 -3.99 -0.99 6.37
C ALA A 11 -4.85 -1.14 5.11
N ALA A 12 -4.27 -0.86 3.94
CA ALA A 12 -4.96 -1.08 2.67
C ALA A 12 -5.21 -2.58 2.46
N ASN A 13 -6.26 -2.92 1.71
CA ASN A 13 -6.46 -4.26 1.21
C ASN A 13 -5.42 -4.54 0.10
N LEU A 14 -4.56 -5.53 0.32
CA LEU A 14 -3.48 -5.90 -0.61
C LEU A 14 -3.80 -7.16 -1.45
N THR A 15 -5.02 -7.67 -1.36
CA THR A 15 -5.48 -8.81 -2.17
C THR A 15 -5.75 -8.37 -3.62
N PRO A 16 -5.87 -9.30 -4.60
CA PRO A 16 -6.11 -8.94 -6.00
C PRO A 16 -7.58 -8.54 -6.28
N ASP A 17 -8.34 -8.17 -5.26
CA ASP A 17 -9.66 -7.59 -5.45
C ASP A 17 -9.55 -6.28 -6.26
N ARG A 18 -10.37 -6.12 -7.30
CA ARG A 18 -10.26 -4.99 -8.23
C ARG A 18 -10.90 -3.70 -7.72
N GLU A 19 -11.86 -3.80 -6.80
CA GLU A 19 -12.64 -2.63 -6.34
C GLU A 19 -12.08 -2.03 -5.05
N THR A 20 -11.60 -2.87 -4.16
CA THR A 20 -11.16 -2.49 -2.81
C THR A 20 -9.70 -2.83 -2.55
N GLY A 21 -9.10 -3.72 -3.36
CA GLY A 21 -7.72 -4.17 -3.25
C GLY A 21 -6.77 -3.57 -4.29
N ILE A 22 -5.67 -4.29 -4.57
CA ILE A 22 -4.66 -3.89 -5.57
C ILE A 22 -4.83 -4.62 -6.91
N GLY A 23 -5.99 -5.25 -7.17
CA GLY A 23 -6.23 -6.05 -8.38
C GLY A 23 -6.14 -5.29 -9.71
N GLY A 24 -6.22 -3.96 -9.67
CA GLY A 24 -6.03 -3.08 -10.83
C GLY A 24 -4.60 -2.53 -10.99
N TRP A 25 -3.70 -2.78 -10.04
CA TRP A 25 -2.33 -2.28 -10.10
C TRP A 25 -1.49 -3.18 -11.02
N THR A 26 -0.58 -2.59 -11.79
CA THR A 26 0.45 -3.37 -12.47
C THR A 26 1.60 -3.69 -11.52
N GLU A 27 2.42 -4.71 -11.85
CA GLU A 27 3.67 -4.99 -11.13
C GLU A 27 4.55 -3.72 -11.05
N ARG A 28 4.61 -2.95 -12.14
CA ARG A 28 5.36 -1.69 -12.19
C ARG A 28 4.83 -0.66 -11.19
N ASP A 29 3.52 -0.53 -11.05
CA ASP A 29 2.92 0.42 -10.12
C ASP A 29 3.22 0.03 -8.66
N PHE A 30 3.17 -1.28 -8.36
CA PHE A 30 3.56 -1.80 -7.04
C PHE A 30 5.04 -1.53 -6.75
N LEU A 31 5.94 -1.90 -7.66
CA LEU A 31 7.39 -1.64 -7.53
C LEU A 31 7.67 -0.16 -7.32
N ASN A 32 7.10 0.72 -8.16
CA ASN A 32 7.30 2.16 -8.04
C ASN A 32 6.75 2.69 -6.71
N THR A 33 5.58 2.21 -6.27
CA THR A 33 5.02 2.60 -4.97
C THR A 33 5.97 2.24 -3.82
N MET A 34 6.54 1.04 -3.83
CA MET A 34 7.49 0.60 -2.81
C MET A 34 8.79 1.41 -2.85
N ARG A 35 9.28 1.78 -4.04
CA ARG A 35 10.52 2.56 -4.20
C ARG A 35 10.36 4.03 -3.83
N THR A 36 9.22 4.65 -4.13
CA THR A 36 9.03 6.10 -3.99
C THR A 36 8.18 6.50 -2.78
N GLY A 37 7.47 5.55 -2.18
CA GLY A 37 6.50 5.84 -1.14
C GLY A 37 5.28 6.63 -1.65
N LYS A 38 5.05 6.67 -2.96
CA LYS A 38 3.90 7.36 -3.57
C LYS A 38 2.90 6.36 -4.11
N HIS A 39 1.61 6.62 -3.92
CA HIS A 39 0.54 5.81 -4.46
C HIS A 39 0.65 5.71 -5.98
N LEU A 40 0.64 4.48 -6.52
CA LEU A 40 0.91 4.15 -7.92
C LEU A 40 2.24 4.73 -8.44
N GLY A 41 3.20 4.95 -7.54
CA GLY A 41 4.50 5.54 -7.83
C GLY A 41 4.51 7.06 -8.07
N VAL A 42 3.37 7.70 -8.30
CA VAL A 42 3.30 9.08 -8.83
C VAL A 42 2.41 10.03 -8.05
N ALA A 43 1.42 9.53 -7.32
CA ALA A 43 0.39 10.37 -6.70
C ALA A 43 0.79 10.78 -5.26
N ARG A 44 -0.21 10.86 -4.36
CA ARG A 44 -0.01 11.19 -2.95
C ARG A 44 0.96 10.21 -2.26
N PRO A 45 1.67 10.64 -1.20
CA PRO A 45 2.40 9.71 -0.34
C PRO A 45 1.50 8.60 0.21
N ILE A 46 2.03 7.39 0.36
CA ILE A 46 1.36 6.34 1.13
C ILE A 46 1.48 6.65 2.61
N MET A 47 0.42 6.35 3.36
CA MET A 47 0.29 6.81 4.73
C MET A 47 1.12 5.97 5.71
N PRO A 48 1.75 6.58 6.73
CA PRO A 48 2.39 5.84 7.82
C PRO A 48 1.39 4.97 8.61
N PRO A 49 1.86 3.92 9.30
CA PRO A 49 3.25 3.50 9.46
C PRO A 49 3.71 2.51 8.38
N MET A 50 3.20 2.61 7.15
CA MET A 50 3.63 1.71 6.06
C MET A 50 5.17 1.78 5.89
N PRO A 51 5.90 0.65 6.03
CA PRO A 51 7.36 0.62 6.11
C PRO A 51 8.04 0.60 4.72
N TRP A 52 7.62 1.46 3.80
CA TRP A 52 8.14 1.43 2.43
C TRP A 52 9.62 1.82 2.35
N GLN A 53 10.15 2.61 3.28
CA GLN A 53 11.58 2.93 3.26
C GLN A 53 12.44 1.66 3.48
N ALA A 54 11.98 0.76 4.34
CA ALA A 54 12.68 -0.50 4.60
C ALA A 54 12.48 -1.50 3.46
N LEU A 55 11.23 -1.70 3.03
CA LEU A 55 10.89 -2.66 1.98
C LEU A 55 11.36 -2.19 0.59
N GLY A 56 11.28 -0.90 0.32
CA GLY A 56 11.72 -0.26 -0.91
C GLY A 56 13.23 -0.35 -1.15
N GLY A 57 14.03 -0.76 -0.15
CA GLY A 57 15.45 -1.07 -0.32
C GLY A 57 15.74 -2.47 -0.84
N LEU A 58 14.75 -3.38 -0.87
CA LEU A 58 14.94 -4.77 -1.28
C LEU A 58 15.37 -4.88 -2.76
N PRO A 59 16.07 -5.97 -3.14
CA PRO A 59 16.27 -6.33 -4.54
C PRO A 59 14.95 -6.33 -5.33
N THR A 60 15.01 -5.92 -6.61
CA THR A 60 13.81 -5.90 -7.46
C THR A 60 13.15 -7.28 -7.58
N ALA A 61 13.93 -8.36 -7.56
CA ALA A 61 13.40 -9.73 -7.57
C ALA A 61 12.52 -10.02 -6.34
N ASP A 62 12.89 -9.54 -5.16
CA ASP A 62 12.12 -9.75 -3.93
C ASP A 62 10.82 -8.93 -3.94
N LEU A 63 10.87 -7.68 -4.42
CA LEU A 63 9.66 -6.87 -4.60
C LEU A 63 8.68 -7.51 -5.60
N LYS A 64 9.20 -8.11 -6.68
CA LYS A 64 8.39 -8.87 -7.63
C LYS A 64 7.80 -10.13 -7.00
N ALA A 65 8.58 -10.85 -6.19
CA ALA A 65 8.10 -12.03 -5.48
C ALA A 65 6.97 -11.68 -4.50
N ILE A 66 7.09 -10.56 -3.76
CA ILE A 66 6.03 -10.05 -2.89
C ILE A 66 4.77 -9.73 -3.71
N TYR A 67 4.91 -8.99 -4.81
CA TYR A 67 3.78 -8.68 -5.70
C TYR A 67 3.10 -9.96 -6.21
N ALA A 68 3.88 -10.91 -6.74
CA ALA A 68 3.36 -12.17 -7.24
C ALA A 68 2.62 -12.97 -6.16
N TYR A 69 3.17 -13.02 -4.94
CA TYR A 69 2.52 -13.66 -3.80
C TYR A 69 1.17 -13.01 -3.47
N LEU A 70 1.11 -11.69 -3.41
CA LEU A 70 -0.13 -10.95 -3.14
C LEU A 70 -1.18 -11.20 -4.23
N MET A 71 -0.77 -11.18 -5.50
CA MET A 71 -1.67 -11.41 -6.63
C MET A 71 -2.15 -12.88 -6.76
N ALA A 72 -1.47 -13.82 -6.12
CA ALA A 72 -1.88 -15.23 -6.07
C ALA A 72 -2.91 -15.54 -4.98
N GLN A 73 -3.17 -14.60 -4.05
CA GLN A 73 -4.15 -14.81 -2.98
C GLN A 73 -5.59 -14.76 -3.51
N PRO A 74 -6.55 -15.43 -2.86
CA PRO A 74 -7.96 -15.20 -3.14
C PRO A 74 -8.33 -13.71 -2.98
N PRO A 75 -9.12 -13.13 -3.89
CA PRO A 75 -9.58 -11.76 -3.73
C PRO A 75 -10.52 -11.67 -2.52
N VAL A 76 -10.34 -10.63 -1.71
CA VAL A 76 -11.22 -10.33 -0.58
C VAL A 76 -11.79 -8.94 -0.78
N SER A 77 -13.10 -8.81 -0.90
CA SER A 77 -13.75 -7.48 -0.93
C SER A 77 -13.77 -6.91 0.48
N ASN A 78 -12.99 -5.84 0.69
CA ASN A 78 -12.84 -5.19 1.99
C ASN A 78 -12.49 -3.70 1.81
N ARG A 79 -13.51 -2.84 1.83
CA ARG A 79 -13.33 -1.39 1.80
C ARG A 79 -12.94 -0.89 3.18
N VAL A 80 -11.69 -0.46 3.33
CA VAL A 80 -11.21 0.14 4.57
C VAL A 80 -11.58 1.61 4.67
N PRO A 81 -11.76 2.17 5.88
CA PRO A 81 -12.00 3.59 6.05
C PRO A 81 -10.85 4.46 5.52
N ASP A 82 -11.19 5.68 5.12
CA ASP A 82 -10.19 6.66 4.72
C ASP A 82 -9.30 7.11 5.88
N TYR A 83 -8.13 7.62 5.52
CA TYR A 83 -7.23 8.31 6.44
C TYR A 83 -7.96 9.46 7.15
N ARG A 84 -7.85 9.51 8.47
CA ARG A 84 -8.31 10.63 9.28
C ARG A 84 -7.11 11.44 9.74
N PRO A 85 -6.95 12.69 9.29
CA PRO A 85 -5.89 13.57 9.80
C PRO A 85 -5.95 13.72 11.30
N ALA A 86 -4.81 14.00 11.92
CA ALA A 86 -4.79 14.46 13.30
C ALA A 86 -5.61 15.75 13.39
N ASP A 87 -6.43 15.86 14.45
CA ASP A 87 -7.13 17.10 14.75
C ASP A 87 -6.08 18.20 14.94
N ARG A 88 -6.25 19.31 14.20
CA ARG A 88 -5.43 20.50 14.41
C ARG A 88 -6.19 21.35 15.43
N ASP A 89 -5.67 21.41 16.64
CA ASP A 89 -6.05 22.46 17.60
C ASP A 89 -5.77 23.86 17.01
#